data_AF-A0A9Q0YIJ3-F1
#
_entry.id   AF-A0A9Q0YIJ3-F1
#
_cell.length_a   1.000
_cell.length_b   1.000
_cell.length_c   1.000
_cell.angle_alpha   90.00
_cell.angle_beta   90.00
_cell.angle_gamma   90.00
#
_symmetry.space_group_name_H-M   'P 1'
#
loop_
_entity.id
_entity.type
_entity.pdbx_description
1 polymer ?
#
loop_
_entity_poly.entity_id
_entity_poly.type
_entity_poly.pdbx_seq_one_letter_code
_entity_poly.pdbx_strand_id
1 'polypeptide(L)'
;MVFSRFIEDLKYLEETGILLDTGEFLKGTLVSITGDNVGSHFIGGLCEGFNAQYSCRYCSLSKSEICEVKYYKEGLYCTKERHMDVIQMLEESDSDHIEGFKFKSVFNSLVHFHVVFPGLPPCLGHDLFEGLVDYYLALFTDYFVQQKWFTYEPLNKNLNKFSFCNPDATNMLKAISKGKKI
;
A
#
# COMPACT_ATOMS: atom_id res chain seq x y z
N MET A 1 -22.65 6.83 9.52
CA MET A 1 -21.39 6.56 8.80
C MET A 1 -20.48 5.79 9.76
N VAL A 2 -19.89 4.66 9.35
CA VAL A 2 -19.27 3.67 10.28
C VAL A 2 -18.17 4.26 11.17
N PHE A 3 -17.37 5.21 10.66
CA PHE A 3 -16.23 5.78 11.40
C PHE A 3 -16.54 7.03 12.24
N SER A 4 -17.78 7.53 12.27
CA SER A 4 -18.05 8.85 12.87
C SER A 4 -17.67 8.94 14.35
N ARG A 5 -18.00 7.92 15.15
CA ARG A 5 -17.61 7.86 16.58
C ARG A 5 -16.08 7.86 16.74
N PHE A 6 -15.38 7.06 15.94
CA PHE A 6 -13.92 6.99 15.99
C PHE A 6 -13.26 8.32 15.61
N ILE A 7 -13.79 9.04 14.61
CA ILE A 7 -13.31 10.38 14.25
C ILE A 7 -13.55 11.40 15.39
N GLU A 8 -14.70 11.33 16.06
CA GLU A 8 -15.00 12.19 17.22
C GLU A 8 -14.01 11.95 18.36
N ASP A 9 -13.70 10.68 18.66
CA ASP A 9 -12.73 10.31 19.69
C ASP A 9 -11.31 10.80 19.34
N LEU A 10 -10.90 10.68 18.08
CA LEU A 10 -9.60 11.19 17.60
C LEU A 10 -9.53 12.71 17.70
N LYS A 11 -10.59 13.43 17.34
CA LYS A 11 -10.65 14.90 17.52
C LYS A 11 -10.54 15.29 18.99
N TYR A 12 -11.24 14.58 19.86
CA TYR A 12 -11.12 14.79 21.30
C TYR A 12 -9.68 14.60 21.78
N LEU A 13 -8.99 13.56 21.29
CA LEU A 13 -7.60 13.29 21.62
C LEU A 13 -6.62 14.38 21.11
N GLU A 14 -6.88 14.95 19.92
CA GLU A 14 -6.09 16.04 19.33
C GLU A 14 -6.29 17.37 20.07
N GLU A 15 -7.55 17.72 20.35
CA GLU A 15 -7.93 19.05 20.84
C GLU A 15 -7.91 19.13 22.37
N THR A 16 -8.41 18.10 23.05
CA THR A 16 -8.57 18.06 24.52
C THR A 16 -7.49 17.19 25.17
N GLY A 17 -7.30 15.97 24.67
CA GLY A 17 -6.41 14.98 25.27
C GLY A 17 -7.02 14.22 26.45
N ILE A 18 -6.24 13.31 27.04
CA ILE A 18 -6.63 12.48 28.18
C ILE A 18 -5.97 13.04 29.45
N LEU A 19 -6.76 13.28 30.49
CA LEU A 19 -6.22 13.65 31.80
C LEU A 19 -5.57 12.44 32.46
N LEU A 20 -4.27 12.56 32.77
CA LEU A 20 -3.50 11.56 33.49
C LEU A 20 -3.63 11.73 35.00
N ASP A 21 -3.31 10.69 35.77
CA ASP A 21 -3.26 10.75 37.24
C ASP A 21 -2.23 11.77 37.75
N THR A 22 -1.25 12.15 36.92
CA THR A 22 -0.29 13.22 37.21
C THR A 22 -0.89 14.62 37.18
N GLY A 23 -2.13 14.78 36.70
CA GLY A 23 -2.80 16.07 36.48
C GLY A 23 -2.49 16.70 35.12
N GLU A 24 -1.65 16.05 34.29
CA GLU A 24 -1.31 16.52 32.95
C GLU A 24 -2.29 15.98 31.89
N PHE A 25 -2.50 16.77 30.83
CA PHE A 25 -3.26 16.31 29.66
C PHE A 25 -2.31 15.73 28.61
N LEU A 26 -2.50 14.45 28.28
CA LEU A 26 -1.82 13.79 27.18
C LEU A 26 -2.63 13.89 25.90
N LYS A 27 -2.10 14.59 24.90
CA LYS A 27 -2.68 14.68 23.57
C LYS A 27 -2.08 13.64 22.64
N GLY A 28 -2.84 13.27 21.62
CA GLY A 28 -2.44 12.32 20.60
C GLY A 28 -3.13 12.60 19.28
N THR A 29 -2.58 12.05 18.21
CA THR A 29 -3.15 12.17 16.87
C THR A 29 -2.91 10.90 16.07
N LEU A 30 -3.70 10.72 15.02
CA LEU A 30 -3.51 9.67 14.04
C LEU A 30 -2.33 10.02 13.13
N VAL A 31 -1.28 9.18 13.15
CA VAL A 31 -0.10 9.36 12.29
C VAL A 31 -0.33 8.76 10.89
N SER A 32 -0.84 7.53 10.85
CA SER A 32 -1.05 6.78 9.61
C SER A 32 -2.10 5.69 9.80
N ILE A 33 -2.81 5.32 8.75
CA ILE A 33 -3.67 4.15 8.70
C ILE A 33 -3.00 3.11 7.81
N THR A 34 -2.61 1.98 8.42
CA THR A 34 -2.02 0.86 7.68
C THR A 34 -3.12 -0.08 7.21
N GLY A 35 -2.98 -0.59 5.99
CA GLY A 35 -3.93 -1.52 5.40
C GLY A 35 -3.38 -2.11 4.12
N ASP A 36 -4.01 -3.18 3.63
CA ASP A 36 -3.78 -3.66 2.27
C ASP A 36 -4.18 -2.59 1.24
N ASN A 37 -3.95 -2.86 -0.04
CA ASN A 37 -4.25 -1.89 -1.09
C ASN A 37 -5.74 -1.55 -1.13
N VAL A 38 -6.61 -2.57 -1.12
CA VAL A 38 -8.07 -2.38 -1.23
C VAL A 38 -8.61 -1.57 -0.05
N GLY A 39 -8.25 -1.92 1.18
CA GLY A 39 -8.68 -1.20 2.38
C GLY A 39 -8.15 0.24 2.42
N SER A 40 -6.90 0.45 2.00
CA SER A 40 -6.31 1.78 1.94
C SER A 40 -7.00 2.66 0.90
N HIS A 41 -7.29 2.14 -0.30
CA HIS A 41 -8.05 2.87 -1.33
C HIS A 41 -9.46 3.21 -0.83
N PHE A 42 -10.16 2.26 -0.20
CA PHE A 42 -11.48 2.51 0.38
C PHE A 42 -11.46 3.64 1.43
N ILE A 43 -10.53 3.57 2.40
CA ILE A 43 -10.38 4.60 3.45
C ILE A 43 -10.00 5.96 2.86
N GLY A 44 -9.13 5.96 1.85
CA GLY A 44 -8.69 7.18 1.16
C GLY A 44 -9.73 7.79 0.22
N GLY A 45 -10.82 7.08 -0.07
CA GLY A 45 -11.83 7.52 -1.03
C GLY A 45 -11.41 7.34 -2.48
N LEU A 46 -10.49 6.42 -2.77
CA LEU A 46 -10.02 6.09 -4.11
C LEU A 46 -10.75 4.88 -4.71
N CYS A 47 -10.73 4.75 -6.03
CA CYS A 47 -11.15 3.56 -6.75
C CYS A 47 -10.35 2.34 -6.28
N GLU A 48 -11.05 1.30 -5.84
CA GLU A 48 -10.44 0.06 -5.38
C GLU A 48 -10.08 -0.82 -6.58
N GLY A 49 -8.84 -1.29 -6.61
CA GLY A 49 -8.39 -2.32 -7.55
C GLY A 49 -7.38 -1.83 -8.60
N PHE A 50 -6.46 -2.72 -8.94
CA PHE A 50 -5.34 -2.44 -9.85
C PHE A 50 -5.74 -2.25 -11.31
N ASN A 51 -6.99 -2.56 -11.66
CA ASN A 51 -7.51 -2.35 -13.01
C ASN A 51 -8.05 -0.95 -13.26
N ALA A 52 -8.20 -0.12 -12.21
CA ALA A 52 -8.61 1.27 -12.35
C ALA A 52 -7.65 2.06 -13.26
N GLN A 53 -8.19 3.06 -13.97
CA GLN A 53 -7.39 3.95 -14.81
C GLN A 53 -6.38 4.74 -13.97
N TYR A 54 -6.72 5.07 -12.71
CA TYR A 54 -5.84 5.71 -11.75
C TYR A 54 -5.84 4.86 -10.47
N SER A 55 -4.85 3.98 -10.34
CA SER A 55 -4.75 3.03 -9.22
C SER A 55 -3.68 3.41 -8.21
N CYS A 56 -2.75 4.30 -8.56
CA CYS A 56 -1.73 4.78 -7.63
C CYS A 56 -2.35 5.81 -6.67
N ARG A 57 -2.18 5.59 -5.36
CA ARG A 57 -2.60 6.56 -4.32
C ARG A 57 -1.56 7.66 -4.05
N TYR A 58 -0.38 7.56 -4.65
CA TYR A 58 0.73 8.47 -4.41
C TYR A 58 0.97 9.44 -5.57
N CYS A 59 0.54 9.10 -6.78
CA CYS A 59 0.75 9.93 -7.96
C CYS A 59 -0.43 9.86 -8.93
N SER A 60 -0.48 10.83 -9.84
CA SER A 60 -1.57 10.99 -10.81
C SER A 60 -1.37 10.21 -12.12
N LEU A 61 -0.44 9.26 -12.18
CA LEU A 61 -0.19 8.50 -13.40
C LEU A 61 -1.39 7.62 -13.73
N SER A 62 -1.82 7.72 -14.99
CA SER A 62 -2.82 6.82 -15.53
C SER A 62 -2.23 5.46 -15.90
N LYS A 63 -3.09 4.43 -15.96
CA LYS A 63 -2.72 3.08 -16.38
C LYS A 63 -2.10 3.06 -17.78
N SER A 64 -2.63 3.86 -18.70
CA SER A 64 -2.05 4.01 -20.05
C SER A 64 -0.62 4.52 -20.00
N GLU A 65 -0.35 5.55 -19.21
CA GLU A 65 0.99 6.11 -19.07
C GLU A 65 1.99 5.17 -18.40
N ILE A 66 1.52 4.35 -17.45
CA ILE A 66 2.34 3.31 -16.82
C ILE A 66 2.66 2.21 -17.83
N CYS A 67 1.69 1.79 -18.65
CA CYS A 67 1.87 0.74 -19.65
C CYS A 67 2.75 1.16 -20.84
N GLU A 68 2.89 2.45 -21.11
CA GLU A 68 3.75 2.97 -22.18
C GLU A 68 5.25 2.85 -21.87
N VAL A 69 5.63 2.74 -20.59
CA VAL A 69 7.02 2.65 -20.18
C VAL A 69 7.44 1.21 -19.91
N LYS A 70 8.68 0.88 -20.29
CA LYS A 70 9.21 -0.48 -20.10
C LYS A 70 9.59 -0.79 -18.65
N TYR A 71 9.96 0.22 -17.86
CA TYR A 71 10.54 0.01 -16.53
C TYR A 71 9.90 0.90 -15.46
N TYR A 72 10.10 2.21 -15.54
CA TYR A 72 9.68 3.16 -14.51
C TYR A 72 9.29 4.50 -15.13
N LYS A 73 8.23 5.10 -14.60
CA LYS A 73 7.81 6.47 -14.88
C LYS A 73 7.50 7.13 -13.55
N GLU A 74 8.08 8.29 -13.31
CA GLU A 74 7.74 9.11 -12.15
C GLU A 74 6.47 9.91 -12.46
N GLY A 75 5.51 9.87 -11.52
CA GLY A 75 4.28 10.63 -11.60
C GLY A 75 4.35 11.91 -10.80
N LEU A 76 3.47 12.85 -11.09
CA LEU A 76 3.24 13.98 -10.19
C LEU A 76 2.66 13.45 -8.89
N TYR A 77 3.34 13.72 -7.78
CA TYR A 77 2.86 13.31 -6.46
C TYR A 77 1.54 13.99 -6.14
N CYS A 78 0.61 13.22 -5.57
CA CYS A 78 -0.62 13.78 -5.05
C CYS A 78 -0.27 14.58 -3.78
N THR A 79 -0.49 15.89 -3.79
CA THR A 79 -0.37 16.75 -2.60
C THR A 79 -1.75 16.97 -1.97
N LYS A 80 -1.79 17.56 -0.77
CA LYS A 80 -3.06 17.93 -0.12
C LYS A 80 -3.84 18.93 -0.97
N GLU A 81 -3.13 19.89 -1.59
CA GLU A 81 -3.69 20.90 -2.47
C GLU A 81 -4.30 20.25 -3.71
N ARG A 82 -3.53 19.38 -4.40
CA ARG A 82 -4.06 18.67 -5.57
C ARG A 82 -5.27 17.82 -5.23
N HIS A 83 -5.25 17.14 -4.09
CA HIS A 83 -6.39 16.38 -3.61
C HIS A 83 -7.62 17.27 -3.39
N MET A 84 -7.47 18.45 -2.80
CA MET A 84 -8.59 19.39 -2.64
C MET A 84 -9.14 19.85 -4.01
N ASP A 85 -8.27 20.16 -4.97
CA ASP A 85 -8.69 20.53 -6.33
C ASP A 85 -9.47 19.38 -7.00
N VAL A 86 -8.98 18.14 -6.88
CA VAL A 86 -9.62 16.95 -7.44
C VAL A 86 -11.00 16.71 -6.83
N ILE A 87 -11.13 16.85 -5.51
CA ILE A 87 -12.43 16.72 -4.83
C ILE A 87 -13.40 17.82 -5.28
N GLN A 88 -12.93 19.06 -5.42
CA GLN A 88 -13.79 20.14 -5.93
C GLN A 88 -14.25 19.85 -7.36
N MET A 89 -13.33 19.43 -8.25
CA MET A 89 -13.68 19.04 -9.62
C MET A 89 -14.69 17.89 -9.64
N LEU A 90 -14.57 16.93 -8.71
CA LEU A 90 -15.50 15.83 -8.59
C LEU A 90 -16.91 16.32 -8.22
N GLU A 91 -17.03 17.21 -7.23
CA GLU A 91 -18.30 17.81 -6.79
C GLU A 91 -18.98 18.65 -7.89
N GLU A 92 -18.20 19.23 -8.80
CA GLU A 92 -18.66 20.02 -9.95
C GLU A 92 -18.95 19.17 -11.20
N SER A 93 -18.66 17.86 -11.18
CA SER A 93 -18.76 16.96 -12.33
C SER A 93 -19.83 15.88 -12.14
N ASP A 94 -20.34 15.33 -13.24
CA ASP A 94 -21.17 14.11 -13.25
C ASP A 94 -20.32 12.81 -13.26
N SER A 95 -19.01 12.91 -13.01
CA SER A 95 -18.10 11.75 -13.03
C SER A 95 -18.16 10.98 -11.71
N ASP A 96 -18.11 9.65 -11.77
CA ASP A 96 -18.01 8.80 -10.56
C ASP A 96 -16.65 8.94 -9.84
N HIS A 97 -15.63 9.43 -10.56
CA HIS A 97 -14.31 9.72 -10.01
C HIS A 97 -13.55 10.76 -10.81
N ILE A 98 -12.60 11.46 -10.18
CA ILE A 98 -11.59 12.31 -10.83
C ILE A 98 -10.21 11.88 -10.33
N GLU A 99 -9.29 11.57 -11.25
CA GLU A 99 -7.94 11.04 -10.92
C GLU A 99 -7.93 9.86 -9.94
N GLY A 100 -8.99 9.04 -10.00
CA GLY A 100 -9.15 7.87 -9.12
C GLY A 100 -9.80 8.17 -7.78
N PHE A 101 -10.07 9.43 -7.42
CA PHE A 101 -10.81 9.78 -6.20
C PHE A 101 -12.33 9.81 -6.46
N LYS A 102 -13.08 9.12 -5.61
CA LYS A 102 -14.55 8.98 -5.64
C LYS A 102 -15.26 9.81 -4.56
N PHE A 103 -14.56 10.14 -3.47
CA PHE A 103 -15.11 10.96 -2.40
C PHE A 103 -14.01 11.48 -1.48
N LYS A 104 -14.32 12.55 -0.74
CA LYS A 104 -13.45 13.07 0.31
C LYS A 104 -13.49 12.16 1.55
N SER A 105 -12.36 11.57 1.92
CA SER A 105 -12.27 10.78 3.13
C SER A 105 -12.59 11.60 4.39
N VAL A 106 -13.36 11.02 5.31
CA VAL A 106 -13.72 11.67 6.58
C VAL A 106 -12.55 11.85 7.53
N PHE A 107 -11.49 11.06 7.35
CA PHE A 107 -10.26 11.18 8.14
C PHE A 107 -9.52 12.47 7.82
N ASN A 108 -9.77 13.10 6.66
CA ASN A 108 -9.24 14.42 6.33
C ASN A 108 -9.87 15.56 7.15
N SER A 109 -10.80 15.25 8.07
CA SER A 109 -11.34 16.22 9.03
C SER A 109 -10.52 16.33 10.32
N LEU A 110 -9.48 15.50 10.48
CA LEU A 110 -8.50 15.58 11.56
C LEU A 110 -7.49 16.70 11.28
N VAL A 111 -6.92 17.28 12.33
CA VAL A 111 -6.03 18.45 12.19
C VAL A 111 -4.64 18.05 11.70
N HIS A 112 -4.13 16.92 12.19
CA HIS A 112 -2.75 16.50 11.95
C HIS A 112 -2.63 15.31 11.00
N PHE A 113 -3.74 14.80 10.47
CA PHE A 113 -3.79 13.67 9.56
C PHE A 113 -4.39 14.05 8.20
N HIS A 114 -3.91 13.41 7.13
CA HIS A 114 -4.53 13.46 5.82
C HIS A 114 -4.25 12.15 5.07
N VAL A 115 -5.21 11.64 4.31
CA VAL A 115 -5.09 10.35 3.60
C VAL A 115 -4.00 10.36 2.52
N VAL A 116 -3.82 11.50 1.86
CA VAL A 116 -2.70 11.71 0.94
C VAL A 116 -1.42 11.94 1.73
N PHE A 117 -0.34 11.29 1.24
CA PHE A 117 1.04 11.28 1.75
C PHE A 117 1.31 12.13 3.00
N PRO A 118 1.61 11.53 4.18
CA PRO A 118 2.00 10.13 4.42
C PRO A 118 0.89 9.21 4.98
N GLY A 119 -0.38 9.64 5.02
CA GLY A 119 -1.38 9.00 5.88
C GLY A 119 -1.77 7.56 5.54
N LEU A 120 -1.57 7.11 4.30
CA LEU A 120 -1.84 5.74 3.83
C LEU A 120 -0.56 5.08 3.30
N PRO A 121 0.34 4.61 4.19
CA PRO A 121 1.59 3.98 3.79
C PRO A 121 1.37 2.64 3.07
N PRO A 122 2.35 2.20 2.25
CA PRO A 122 2.27 0.89 1.58
C PRO A 122 2.39 -0.24 2.58
N CYS A 123 1.75 -1.37 2.27
CA CYS A 123 1.87 -2.56 3.09
C CYS A 123 2.97 -3.42 2.53
N LEU A 124 4.17 -3.35 3.12
CA LEU A 124 5.32 -4.16 2.68
C LEU A 124 4.99 -5.65 2.58
N GLY A 125 4.14 -6.15 3.48
CA GLY A 125 3.53 -7.49 3.42
C GLY A 125 2.94 -7.82 2.05
N HIS A 126 1.85 -7.13 1.71
CA HIS A 126 1.08 -7.39 0.50
C HIS A 126 1.75 -6.85 -0.78
N ASP A 127 2.57 -5.80 -0.67
CA ASP A 127 3.20 -5.18 -1.84
C ASP A 127 4.47 -5.92 -2.27
N LEU A 128 5.30 -6.40 -1.33
CA LEU A 128 6.53 -7.11 -1.64
C LEU A 128 6.35 -8.63 -1.60
N PHE A 129 5.75 -9.15 -0.52
CA PHE A 129 5.75 -10.58 -0.25
C PHE A 129 4.57 -11.32 -0.86
N GLU A 130 3.53 -10.64 -1.35
CA GLU A 130 2.46 -11.28 -2.13
C GLU A 130 2.76 -11.25 -3.64
N GLY A 131 3.87 -11.89 -4.02
CA GLY A 131 4.15 -12.26 -5.40
C GLY A 131 5.10 -11.35 -6.18
N LEU A 132 5.46 -10.15 -5.69
CA LEU A 132 6.50 -9.33 -6.33
C LEU A 132 7.88 -9.97 -6.11
N VAL A 133 8.23 -10.22 -4.85
CA VAL A 133 9.49 -10.85 -4.46
C VAL A 133 9.61 -12.23 -5.10
N ASP A 134 8.56 -13.06 -5.04
CA ASP A 134 8.55 -14.40 -5.64
C ASP A 134 8.81 -14.37 -7.15
N TYR A 135 8.21 -13.39 -7.85
CA TYR A 135 8.39 -13.20 -9.28
C TYR A 135 9.83 -12.81 -9.63
N TYR A 136 10.41 -11.83 -8.93
CA TYR A 136 11.78 -11.40 -9.19
C TYR A 136 12.81 -12.46 -8.78
N LEU A 137 12.62 -13.15 -7.65
CA LEU A 137 13.48 -14.25 -7.25
C LEU A 137 13.48 -15.38 -8.28
N ALA A 138 12.32 -15.70 -8.87
CA ALA A 138 12.25 -16.66 -9.97
C ALA A 138 13.06 -16.18 -11.20
N LEU A 139 12.89 -14.92 -11.62
CA LEU A 139 13.64 -14.36 -12.74
C LEU A 139 15.16 -14.36 -12.51
N PHE A 140 15.61 -13.95 -11.33
CA PHE A 140 17.03 -13.93 -10.98
C PHE A 140 17.60 -15.34 -10.90
N THR A 141 16.85 -16.29 -10.33
CA THR A 141 17.24 -17.69 -10.29
C THR A 141 17.41 -18.25 -11.71
N ASP A 142 16.43 -18.02 -12.59
CA ASP A 142 16.49 -18.44 -13.99
C ASP A 142 17.72 -17.84 -14.71
N TYR A 143 18.01 -16.56 -14.46
CA TYR A 143 19.18 -15.88 -14.99
C TYR A 143 20.49 -16.51 -14.49
N PHE A 144 20.65 -16.75 -13.19
CA PHE A 144 21.88 -17.33 -12.62
C PHE A 144 22.12 -18.77 -13.10
N VAL A 145 21.05 -19.55 -13.28
CA VAL A 145 21.15 -20.89 -13.89
C VAL A 145 21.59 -20.80 -15.36
N GLN A 146 21.09 -19.82 -16.12
CA GLN A 146 21.56 -19.57 -17.50
C GLN A 146 23.03 -19.15 -17.55
N GLN A 147 23.50 -18.36 -16.57
CA GLN A 147 24.91 -18.02 -16.41
C GLN A 147 25.78 -19.20 -15.93
N LYS A 148 25.17 -20.37 -15.66
CA LYS A 148 25.83 -21.59 -15.14
C LYS A 148 26.53 -21.39 -13.80
N TRP A 149 26.06 -20.44 -12.98
CA TRP A 149 26.58 -20.22 -11.63
C TRP A 149 26.16 -21.34 -10.66
N PHE A 150 24.96 -21.89 -10.88
CA PHE A 150 24.44 -23.09 -10.21
C PHE A 150 23.34 -23.73 -11.07
N THR A 151 22.78 -24.86 -10.64
CA THR A 151 21.60 -25.49 -11.25
C THR A 151 20.45 -25.64 -10.23
N TYR A 152 19.23 -25.87 -10.70
CA TYR A 152 18.06 -26.01 -9.81
C TYR A 152 18.18 -27.17 -8.82
N GLU A 153 18.86 -28.26 -9.19
CA GLU A 153 18.96 -29.45 -8.32
C GLU A 153 19.78 -29.17 -7.03
N PRO A 154 21.03 -28.67 -7.08
CA PRO A 154 21.76 -28.23 -5.89
C PRO A 154 21.02 -27.15 -5.08
N LEU A 155 20.34 -26.20 -5.74
CA LEU A 155 19.57 -25.16 -5.06
C LEU A 155 18.43 -25.77 -4.24
N ASN A 156 17.56 -26.58 -4.86
CA ASN A 156 16.46 -27.25 -4.17
C ASN A 156 16.96 -28.19 -3.06
N LYS A 157 18.07 -28.89 -3.29
CA LYS A 157 18.69 -29.75 -2.27
C LYS A 157 19.15 -28.95 -1.05
N ASN A 158 19.68 -27.74 -1.24
CA ASN A 158 20.10 -26.86 -0.16
C ASN A 158 18.91 -26.24 0.57
N LEU A 159 17.89 -25.79 -0.16
CA LEU A 159 16.66 -25.25 0.42
C LEU A 159 15.91 -26.27 1.28
N ASN A 160 15.84 -27.53 0.84
CA ASN A 160 15.24 -28.62 1.62
C ASN A 160 16.02 -28.96 2.91
N LYS A 161 17.28 -28.54 3.01
CA LYS A 161 18.07 -28.68 4.24
C LYS A 161 17.99 -27.46 5.15
N PHE A 162 17.43 -26.36 4.64
CA PHE A 162 17.28 -25.14 5.43
C PHE A 162 16.27 -25.40 6.55
N SER A 163 16.70 -25.21 7.78
CA SER A 163 15.86 -25.41 8.95
C SER A 163 15.14 -24.11 9.26
N PHE A 164 13.88 -24.01 8.83
CA PHE A 164 13.03 -22.87 9.20
C PHE A 164 12.75 -22.90 10.70
N CYS A 165 12.82 -21.74 11.34
CA CYS A 165 12.44 -21.59 12.75
C CYS A 165 10.91 -21.55 12.89
N ASN A 166 10.37 -22.02 14.01
CA ASN A 166 8.95 -21.87 14.32
C ASN A 166 8.56 -20.38 14.36
N PRO A 167 7.42 -19.96 13.78
CA PRO A 167 6.29 -20.76 13.27
C PRO A 167 6.39 -21.27 11.81
N ASP A 168 7.47 -20.98 11.09
CA ASP A 168 7.59 -21.29 9.65
C ASP A 168 8.06 -22.72 9.34
N ALA A 169 8.26 -23.56 10.35
CA ALA A 169 8.73 -24.95 10.17
C ALA A 169 7.79 -25.81 9.30
N THR A 170 6.51 -25.43 9.21
CA THR A 170 5.52 -26.11 8.35
C THR A 170 5.41 -25.51 6.94
N ASN A 171 6.05 -24.37 6.67
CA ASN A 171 6.09 -23.75 5.36
C ASN A 171 7.15 -24.42 4.49
N MET A 172 6.78 -25.57 3.91
CA MET A 172 7.63 -26.29 2.98
C MET A 172 7.74 -25.53 1.66
N LEU A 173 8.96 -25.12 1.30
CA LEU A 173 9.25 -24.55 0.00
C LEU A 173 8.90 -25.54 -1.11
N LYS A 174 8.16 -25.08 -2.12
CA LYS A 174 7.96 -25.84 -3.34
C LYS A 174 9.27 -25.92 -4.11
N ALA A 175 9.48 -27.02 -4.84
CA ALA A 175 10.66 -27.17 -5.68
C ALA A 175 10.70 -26.06 -6.74
N ILE A 176 11.77 -25.28 -6.74
CA ILE A 176 12.02 -24.21 -7.70
C ILE A 176 12.36 -24.84 -9.04
N SER A 177 11.70 -24.37 -10.09
CA SER A 177 11.92 -24.82 -11.47
C SER A 177 11.73 -23.67 -12.43
N LYS A 178 12.41 -23.74 -13.58
CA LYS A 178 12.39 -22.71 -14.62
C LYS A 178 10.98 -22.19 -14.91
N GLY A 179 10.82 -20.86 -14.95
CA GLY A 179 9.57 -20.20 -15.33
C GLY A 179 8.41 -20.36 -14.34
N LYS A 180 8.65 -20.83 -13.11
CA LYS A 180 7.63 -20.84 -12.04
C LYS A 180 7.94 -19.78 -10.99
N LYS A 181 6.90 -19.09 -10.52
CA LYS A 181 6.98 -18.29 -9.30
C LYS A 181 7.35 -19.21 -8.12
N ILE A 182 8.21 -18.71 -7.24
CA ILE A 182 8.70 -19.44 -6.06
C ILE A 182 7.60 -19.45 -5.00
#